data_AF-A0AA41X7I3-F1
#
_entry.id   AF-A0AA41X7I3-F1
#
_cell.length_a   1.000
_cell.length_b   1.000
_cell.length_c   1.000
_cell.angle_alpha   90.00
_cell.angle_beta   90.00
_cell.angle_gamma   90.00
#
_symmetry.space_group_name_H-M   'P 1'
#
loop_
_entity.id
_entity.type
_entity.pdbx_description
1 polymer ?
#
loop_
_entity_poly.entity_id
_entity_poly.type
_entity_poly.pdbx_seq_one_letter_code
_entity_poly.pdbx_strand_id
1 'polypeptide(L)' 'NMFIDDLYNDQRILEAGVVPKSLLEASKNFLPECKGVKPKNGVWAHICGSDLVRDHHGTVYVLEDNLRVPSGVSYMLENR' A
#
# COMPACT_ATOMS: atom_id res chain seq x y z
N ASN A 1 0.02 5.61 -0.50
CA ASN A 1 0.69 6.66 0.31
C ASN A 1 -0.25 7.35 1.27
N MET A 2 -1.24 8.14 0.81
CA MET A 2 -2.18 8.83 1.72
C MET A 2 -2.90 7.93 2.72
N PHE A 3 -3.30 6.72 2.30
CA PHE A 3 -3.92 5.74 3.21
C PHE A 3 -2.99 5.35 4.37
N ILE A 4 -1.71 5.07 4.08
CA ILE A 4 -0.71 4.71 5.10
C ILE A 4 -0.49 5.89 6.04
N ASP A 5 -0.41 7.11 5.49
CA ASP A 5 -0.28 8.34 6.26
C ASP A 5 -1.45 8.54 7.22
N ASP A 6 -2.69 8.38 6.73
CA ASP A 6 -3.89 8.51 7.54
C ASP A 6 -3.93 7.46 8.66
N LEU A 7 -3.65 6.19 8.36
CA LEU A 7 -3.65 5.11 9.36
C LEU A 7 -2.65 5.34 10.51
N TYR A 8 -1.49 5.92 10.24
CA TYR A 8 -0.50 6.23 11.28
C TYR A 8 -0.70 7.59 11.95
N ASN A 9 -1.61 8.44 11.43
CA ASN A 9 -1.87 9.77 11.95
C ASN A 9 -3.36 9.94 12.32
N ASP A 10 -4.13 10.66 11.50
CA ASP A 10 -5.45 11.16 11.88
C ASP A 10 -6.56 10.09 11.85
N GLN A 11 -6.29 8.92 11.24
CA GLN A 11 -7.20 7.76 11.14
C GLN A 11 -8.63 8.11 10.65
N ARG A 12 -8.76 9.12 9.79
CA ARG A 12 -10.06 9.63 9.33
C ARG A 12 -10.83 8.58 8.55
N ILE A 13 -10.15 7.70 7.82
CA ILE A 13 -10.78 6.62 7.07
C ILE A 13 -11.47 5.59 7.98
N LEU A 14 -10.99 5.44 9.23
CA LEU A 14 -11.60 4.58 10.23
C LEU A 14 -12.80 5.28 10.89
N GLU A 15 -12.65 6.56 11.23
CA GLU A 15 -13.73 7.38 11.80
C GLU A 15 -14.91 7.50 10.84
N ALA A 16 -14.64 7.63 9.54
CA ALA A 16 -15.64 7.64 8.49
C ALA A 16 -16.30 6.27 8.24
N GLY A 17 -15.81 5.20 8.88
CA GLY A 17 -16.35 3.84 8.72
C GLY A 17 -16.08 3.19 7.36
N VAL A 18 -15.25 3.81 6.51
CA VAL A 18 -14.90 3.28 5.18
C VAL A 18 -14.02 2.03 5.31
N VAL A 19 -13.07 2.05 6.23
CA VAL A 19 -12.27 0.89 6.61
C VAL A 19 -12.61 0.49 8.05
N PRO A 20 -13.01 -0.77 8.31
CA PRO A 20 -13.30 -1.22 9.66
C PRO A 20 -12.07 -1.14 10.57
N LYS A 21 -12.25 -0.54 11.76
CA LYS A 21 -11.18 -0.42 12.77
C LYS A 21 -10.59 -1.77 13.19
N SER A 22 -11.41 -2.82 13.23
CA SER A 22 -10.98 -4.18 13.57
C SER A 22 -9.91 -4.74 12.62
N LEU A 23 -9.89 -4.31 11.36
CA LEU A 23 -8.84 -4.72 10.41
C LEU A 23 -7.47 -4.17 10.81
N LEU A 24 -7.42 -2.93 11.31
CA LEU A 24 -6.19 -2.32 11.78
C LEU A 24 -5.72 -3.02 13.07
N GLU A 25 -6.62 -3.21 14.03
CA GLU A 25 -6.33 -3.83 15.34
C GLU A 25 -5.87 -5.28 15.22
N ALA A 26 -6.40 -6.03 14.25
CA ALA A 26 -6.00 -7.41 13.97
C ALA A 26 -4.71 -7.51 13.10
N SER A 27 -4.24 -6.40 12.52
CA SER A 27 -3.11 -6.41 11.60
C SER A 27 -1.79 -6.63 12.35
N LYS A 28 -1.12 -7.73 12.04
CA LYS A 28 0.27 -8.00 12.51
C LYS A 28 1.31 -7.09 11.85
N ASN A 29 0.94 -6.39 10.79
CA ASN A 29 1.84 -5.54 10.00
C ASN A 29 1.70 -4.05 10.34
N PHE A 30 0.74 -3.69 11.19
CA PHE A 30 0.66 -2.32 11.70
C PHE A 30 1.74 -2.14 12.77
N LEU A 31 2.51 -1.06 12.65
CA LEU A 31 3.63 -0.76 13.56
C LEU A 31 3.27 0.43 14.46
N PRO A 32 2.88 0.22 15.73
CA PRO A 32 2.53 1.32 16.64
C PRO A 32 3.61 2.39 16.77
N GLU A 33 4.88 2.02 16.57
CA GLU A 33 6.07 2.87 16.62
C GLU A 33 6.07 3.91 15.48
N CYS A 34 5.37 3.65 14.38
CA CYS A 34 5.24 4.59 13.27
C CYS A 34 4.13 5.64 13.48
N LYS A 35 3.37 5.58 14.59
CA LYS A 35 2.33 6.58 14.85
C LYS A 35 2.90 7.98 15.01
N GLY A 36 2.28 8.96 14.35
CA GLY A 36 2.73 10.35 14.34
C GLY A 36 3.95 10.63 13.46
N VAL A 37 4.54 9.60 12.83
CA VAL A 37 5.64 9.78 11.89
C VAL A 37 5.11 10.44 10.62
N LYS A 38 5.87 11.42 10.12
CA LYS A 38 5.62 12.10 8.85
C LYS A 38 6.87 12.02 7.97
N PRO A 39 6.94 11.06 7.04
CA PRO A 39 8.05 10.94 6.13
C PRO A 39 8.24 12.23 5.32
N LYS A 40 9.48 12.50 4.90
CA LYS A 40 9.77 13.63 4.01
C LYS A 40 8.91 13.51 2.75
N ASN A 41 8.27 14.61 2.36
CA ASN A 41 7.35 14.69 1.22
C ASN A 41 6.10 13.78 1.31
N GLY A 42 5.79 13.19 2.48
CA GLY A 42 4.63 12.32 2.67
C GLY A 42 4.69 11.00 1.89
N VAL A 43 5.90 10.56 1.50
CA VAL A 43 6.08 9.32 0.72
C VAL A 43 6.41 8.18 1.68
N TRP A 44 5.49 7.24 1.84
CA TRP A 44 5.64 6.04 2.67
C TRP A 44 6.19 4.87 1.85
N ALA A 45 5.57 4.58 0.71
CA ALA A 45 6.03 3.61 -0.29
C ALA A 45 6.66 4.39 -1.45
N HIS A 46 7.99 4.38 -1.51
CA HIS A 46 8.76 5.11 -2.54
C HIS A 46 8.74 4.39 -3.89
N ILE A 47 8.66 3.06 -3.86
CA ILE A 47 8.49 2.20 -5.01
C ILE A 47 7.29 1.32 -4.71
N CYS A 48 6.37 1.22 -5.67
CA CYS A 48 5.18 0.38 -5.59
C CYS A 48 5.21 -0.57 -6.79
N GLY A 49 5.15 -1.88 -6.53
CA GLY A 49 4.82 -2.86 -7.57
C GLY A 49 3.33 -3.19 -7.50
N SER A 50 2.63 -3.19 -8.63
CA SER A 50 1.23 -3.65 -8.68
C SER A 50 1.14 -4.79 -9.68
N ASP A 51 0.61 -5.92 -9.23
CA ASP A 51 0.47 -7.11 -10.05
C ASP A 51 -0.83 -7.00 -10.85
N LEU A 52 -0.69 -6.96 -12.18
CA LEU A 52 -1.80 -6.74 -13.09
C LEU A 52 -2.13 -8.01 -13.86
N VAL A 53 -3.42 -8.30 -13.98
CA VAL A 53 -3.94 -9.31 -14.91
C VAL A 53 -4.97 -8.71 -15.84
N ARG A 54 -5.16 -9.34 -16.99
CA ARG A 54 -6.16 -8.95 -17.98
C ARG A 54 -7.12 -10.11 -18.20
N ASP A 55 -8.42 -9.85 -18.10
CA ASP A 55 -9.43 -10.86 -18.38
C ASP A 55 -9.60 -11.10 -19.90
N HIS A 56 -10.48 -12.04 -20.26
CA HIS A 56 -10.76 -12.39 -21.65
C HIS A 56 -11.52 -11.31 -22.43
N HIS A 57 -12.08 -10.31 -21.75
CA HIS A 57 -12.73 -9.14 -22.36
C HIS A 57 -11.76 -7.96 -22.50
N GLY A 58 -10.53 -8.08 -22.01
CA GLY A 58 -9.50 -7.05 -22.07
C GLY A 58 -9.48 -6.12 -20.85
N THR A 59 -10.34 -6.33 -19.86
CA THR A 59 -10.37 -5.55 -18.62
C THR A 59 -9.14 -5.85 -17.78
N VAL A 60 -8.45 -4.80 -17.31
CA VAL A 60 -7.28 -4.95 -16.45
C VAL A 60 -7.71 -4.85 -14.98
N TYR A 61 -7.19 -5.77 -14.17
CA TYR A 61 -7.40 -5.83 -12.73
C TYR A 61 -6.07 -5.78 -11.99
N VAL A 62 -6.07 -5.12 -10.83
CA VAL A 62 -4.98 -5.22 -9.85
C VAL A 62 -5.28 -6.42 -8.96
N LEU A 63 -4.37 -7.38 -8.90
CA LEU A 63 -4.47 -8.52 -7.98
C LEU A 63 -3.89 -8.19 -6.61
N GLU A 64 -2.73 -7.55 -6.58
CA GLU A 64 -1.98 -7.26 -5.36
C GLU A 64 -1.12 -6.00 -5.52
N ASP A 65 -0.91 -5.29 -4.42
CA ASP A 65 0.04 -4.20 -4.29
C ASP A 65 1.22 -4.60 -3.38
N ASN A 66 2.43 -4.47 -3.91
CA ASN A 66 3.69 -4.75 -3.24
C ASN A 66 4.37 -3.44 -2.80
N LEU A 67 4.18 -3.06 -1.53
CA LEU A 67 4.59 -1.75 -0.99
C LEU A 67 5.78 -1.78 -0.02
N ARG A 68 6.31 -2.96 0.32
CA ARG A 68 7.42 -3.11 1.28
C ARG A 68 8.78 -3.07 0.59
N VAL A 69 9.14 -4.18 -0.05
CA VAL A 69 10.41 -4.35 -0.77
C VAL A 69 10.08 -4.95 -2.14
N PRO A 70 9.44 -4.18 -3.04
CA PRO A 70 9.11 -4.70 -4.38
C PRO A 70 10.39 -5.02 -5.15
N SER A 71 10.40 -6.16 -5.84
CA SER A 71 11.52 -6.67 -6.63
C SER A 71 11.12 -6.88 -8.09
N GLY A 72 12.02 -7.38 -8.94
CA GLY A 72 11.71 -7.73 -10.34
C GLY A 72 12.19 -6.73 -11.40
N VAL A 73 12.63 -5.53 -11.00
CA VAL A 73 13.12 -4.50 -11.94
C VAL A 73 14.31 -4.99 -12.79
N SER A 74 15.20 -5.82 -12.23
CA SER A 74 16.34 -6.39 -12.98
C SER A 74 15.88 -7.24 -14.16
N TYR A 75 14.93 -8.17 -13.95
CA TYR A 75 14.39 -9.00 -15.03
C TYR A 75 13.78 -8.16 -16.15
N MET A 76 13.06 -7.10 -15.81
CA MET A 76 12.48 -6.18 -16.80
C MET A 76 13.56 -5.48 -17.64
N LEU A 77 14.65 -5.03 -17.01
CA LEU A 77 15.73 -4.33 -17.71
C LEU A 77 16.57 -5.27 -18.58
N GLU A 78 16.85 -6.48 -18.11
CA GLU A 78 17.69 -7.46 -18.80
C GLU A 78 16.97 -8.18 -19.95
N ASN A 79 15.65 -8.35 -19.87
CA ASN A 79 14.86 -9.02 -20.93
C ASN A 79 14.49 -8.09 -22.11
N ARG A 80 15.17 -6.95 -22.26
CA ARG A 80 14.83 -5.91 -23.22
C ARG A 80 15.64 -5.96 -24.51
#